data_AF-A0A932ZC33-F1
#
_entry.id   AF-A0A932ZC33-F1
#
_cell.length_a   1.000
_cell.length_b   1.000
_cell.length_c   1.000
_cell.angle_alpha   90.00
_cell.angle_beta   90.00
_cell.angle_gamma   90.00
#
_symmetry.space_group_name_H-M   'P 1'
#
loop_
_entity.id
_entity.type
_entity.pdbx_description
1 polymer ?
#
loop_
_entity_poly.entity_id
_entity_poly.type
_entity_poly.pdbx_seq_one_letter_code
_entity_poly.pdbx_strand_id
1 'polypeptide(L)'
;MSQTMTPAQDRNTATGIFWQKRHVVRRYDRTATEAHGAEGKMDIFVALVFAGLPLAWVLHKFASAALAGIPHKTGARRAISPGDPTVRLHGGGTYDFAIVGTSRYRSALERIYGAGSPDHAGKEVDAVLVLEKTNQAVRVEVEGHTVGHLPADLAGEYRRRLAEGGHVNARGACRARITVRYGAVDYVDFAVRLDLPPKR
;
A
#
# COMPACT_ATOMS: atom_id res chain seq x y z
N MET A 1 37.72 -62.27 -10.74
CA MET A 1 37.49 -61.22 -9.73
C MET A 1 36.94 -60.01 -10.45
N SER A 2 35.63 -59.80 -10.32
CA SER A 2 34.87 -58.75 -11.02
C SER A 2 34.89 -57.47 -10.20
N GLN A 3 35.24 -56.33 -10.82
CA GLN A 3 34.84 -55.01 -10.33
C GLN A 3 34.46 -54.12 -11.51
N THR A 4 33.14 -53.96 -11.69
CA THR A 4 32.50 -52.90 -12.46
C THR A 4 32.60 -51.60 -11.67
N MET A 5 33.18 -50.56 -12.26
CA MET A 5 33.19 -49.22 -11.68
C MET A 5 32.90 -48.17 -12.76
N THR A 6 31.67 -47.67 -12.75
CA THR A 6 31.21 -46.47 -13.45
C THR A 6 31.55 -45.25 -12.59
N PRO A 7 31.85 -44.09 -13.19
CA PRO A 7 31.31 -42.86 -12.62
C PRO A 7 30.68 -41.92 -13.65
N ALA A 8 29.51 -41.42 -13.25
CA ALA A 8 28.78 -40.29 -13.80
C ALA A 8 29.45 -38.97 -13.37
N GLN A 9 29.45 -37.95 -14.24
CA GLN A 9 28.64 -36.73 -14.12
C GLN A 9 29.03 -35.82 -12.94
N ASP A 10 29.62 -34.65 -13.24
CA ASP A 10 28.90 -33.37 -13.25
C ASP A 10 29.82 -32.23 -13.73
N ARG A 11 29.32 -31.36 -14.61
CA ARG A 11 30.00 -30.13 -15.06
C ARG A 11 29.15 -28.96 -14.60
N ASN A 12 29.48 -28.37 -13.46
CA ASN A 12 28.96 -27.07 -13.06
C ASN A 12 30.05 -26.01 -13.12
N THR A 13 30.04 -25.28 -14.24
CA THR A 13 30.81 -24.07 -14.49
C THR A 13 30.18 -22.92 -13.71
N ALA A 14 30.69 -22.64 -12.52
CA ALA A 14 30.34 -21.44 -11.76
C ALA A 14 31.21 -20.25 -12.23
N THR A 15 30.74 -19.53 -13.25
CA THR A 15 31.31 -18.24 -13.63
C THR A 15 30.76 -17.17 -12.70
N GLY A 16 31.53 -16.83 -11.67
CA GLY A 16 31.24 -15.71 -10.78
C GLY A 16 31.39 -14.37 -11.51
N ILE A 17 30.39 -13.51 -11.42
CA ILE A 17 30.53 -12.10 -11.78
C ILE A 17 30.07 -11.26 -10.59
N PHE A 18 31.06 -10.59 -10.04
CA PHE A 18 31.09 -9.67 -8.91
C PHE A 18 30.61 -8.30 -9.37
N TRP A 19 29.51 -7.75 -8.84
CA TRP A 19 29.19 -6.34 -9.04
C TRP A 19 28.66 -5.63 -7.80
N GLN A 20 29.18 -4.42 -7.70
CA GLN A 20 29.38 -3.59 -6.54
C GLN A 20 28.19 -2.67 -6.31
N LYS A 21 27.81 -2.52 -5.04
CA LYS A 21 26.74 -1.65 -4.53
C LYS A 21 26.89 -0.20 -4.99
N ARG A 22 25.81 0.36 -5.55
CA ARG A 22 25.48 1.78 -5.39
C ARG A 22 24.08 1.91 -4.81
N HIS A 23 24.02 2.10 -3.49
CA HIS A 23 22.80 2.48 -2.78
C HIS A 23 22.48 3.94 -3.11
N VAL A 24 21.44 4.20 -3.89
CA VAL A 24 20.81 5.52 -3.96
C VAL A 24 19.66 5.53 -2.95
N VAL A 25 19.98 5.87 -1.71
CA VAL A 25 18.98 6.20 -0.68
C VAL A 25 18.49 7.62 -0.97
N ARG A 26 17.33 7.77 -1.60
CA ARG A 26 16.62 9.05 -1.57
C ARG A 26 15.96 9.22 -0.21
N ARG A 27 16.60 10.00 0.67
CA ARG A 27 15.96 10.59 1.85
C ARG A 27 14.84 11.51 1.37
N TYR A 28 13.61 11.23 1.79
CA TYR A 28 12.54 12.22 1.76
C TYR A 28 12.71 13.07 3.02
N ASP A 29 13.29 14.25 2.86
CA ASP A 29 13.40 15.24 3.93
C ASP A 29 12.04 15.88 4.15
N ARG A 30 11.59 15.87 5.40
CA ARG A 30 10.33 16.48 5.83
C ARG A 30 10.71 17.58 6.82
N THR A 31 11.03 18.77 6.30
CA THR A 31 11.17 19.97 7.13
C THR A 31 9.80 20.61 7.31
N ALA A 32 9.26 20.48 8.51
CA ALA A 32 8.28 21.40 9.08
C ALA A 32 8.93 22.10 10.29
N THR A 33 8.29 23.19 10.74
CA THR A 33 8.62 24.15 11.83
C THR A 33 9.69 25.17 11.45
N GLU A 34 9.51 26.50 11.60
CA GLU A 34 8.87 27.34 12.64
C GLU A 34 8.33 28.65 11.99
N ALA A 35 7.14 29.18 12.30
CA ALA A 35 6.73 30.05 13.42
C ALA A 35 7.43 31.43 13.51
N HIS A 36 6.65 32.52 13.39
CA HIS A 36 6.74 33.90 13.95
C HIS A 36 5.78 34.76 13.08
N GLY A 37 4.73 35.44 13.54
CA GLY A 37 4.60 36.33 14.69
C GLY A 37 4.56 37.78 14.17
N ALA A 38 3.39 38.43 14.08
CA ALA A 38 3.28 39.89 13.99
C ALA A 38 1.83 40.38 14.20
N GLU A 39 1.71 41.32 15.13
CA GLU A 39 0.57 42.16 15.47
C GLU A 39 0.20 43.15 14.35
N GLY A 40 -1.04 43.65 14.36
CA GLY A 40 -1.47 44.84 13.61
C GLY A 40 -3.00 44.91 13.48
N LYS A 41 -3.70 45.50 14.46
CA LYS A 41 -4.25 46.88 14.44
C LYS A 41 -5.25 47.21 13.31
N MET A 42 -6.48 47.42 13.78
CA MET A 42 -7.39 48.55 13.49
C MET A 42 -8.05 48.69 12.11
N ASP A 43 -9.38 48.56 12.20
CA ASP A 43 -10.39 49.54 11.80
C ASP A 43 -10.99 49.55 10.40
N ILE A 44 -12.31 49.81 10.46
CA ILE A 44 -13.23 50.28 9.41
C ILE A 44 -13.76 49.20 8.47
N PHE A 45 -15.00 48.75 8.75
CA PHE A 45 -16.14 49.19 7.95
C PHE A 45 -17.45 49.03 8.75
N VAL A 46 -17.88 50.14 9.33
CA VAL A 46 -19.28 50.39 9.67
C VAL A 46 -20.04 50.62 8.38
N ALA A 47 -21.07 49.82 8.10
CA ALA A 47 -22.25 50.25 7.36
C ALA A 47 -23.38 49.21 7.50
N LEU A 48 -24.45 49.62 8.20
CA LEU A 48 -25.87 49.48 7.83
C LEU A 48 -26.34 48.09 7.33
N VAL A 49 -27.38 47.46 7.89
CA VAL A 49 -28.77 47.93 7.85
C VAL A 49 -29.58 47.18 8.91
N PHE A 50 -30.27 47.94 9.76
CA PHE A 50 -31.48 47.50 10.45
C PHE A 50 -32.60 47.28 9.42
N ALA A 51 -33.08 46.06 9.26
CA ALA A 51 -34.41 45.80 8.73
C ALA A 51 -34.93 44.49 9.32
N GLY A 52 -36.07 44.59 10.01
CA GLY A 52 -36.66 43.54 10.83
C GLY A 52 -36.85 42.22 10.08
N LEU A 53 -36.14 41.20 10.53
CA LEU A 53 -36.48 39.82 10.26
C LEU A 53 -37.28 39.29 11.46
N PRO A 54 -38.52 38.83 11.25
CA PRO A 54 -39.37 38.31 12.32
C PRO A 54 -38.70 37.10 12.97
N LEU A 55 -38.74 37.06 14.30
CA LEU A 55 -38.22 36.02 15.19
C LEU A 55 -38.79 34.60 14.94
N ALA A 56 -39.59 34.40 13.89
CA ALA A 56 -40.17 33.13 13.47
C ALA A 56 -39.28 32.32 12.49
N TRP A 57 -38.19 32.90 11.96
CA TRP A 57 -37.29 32.19 11.04
C TRP A 57 -36.08 31.51 11.72
N VAL A 58 -35.90 31.74 13.02
CA VAL A 58 -34.79 31.16 13.81
C VAL A 58 -35.12 29.76 14.37
N LEU A 59 -36.38 29.31 14.31
CA LEU A 59 -36.79 27.96 14.73
C LEU A 59 -37.07 26.97 13.57
N HIS A 60 -36.86 27.39 12.31
CA HIS A 60 -37.06 26.53 11.13
C HIS A 60 -35.76 26.19 10.39
N LYS A 61 -34.61 26.27 11.09
CA LYS A 61 -33.29 25.77 10.62
C LYS A 61 -32.66 24.73 11.56
N PHE A 62 -33.48 24.03 12.33
CA PHE A 62 -33.12 22.74 12.96
C PHE A 62 -33.93 21.59 12.36
N ALA A 63 -34.20 21.67 11.05
CA ALA A 63 -34.63 20.52 10.28
C ALA A 63 -33.39 19.68 9.93
N SER A 64 -33.34 18.48 10.51
CA SER A 64 -32.55 17.33 10.03
C SER A 64 -31.04 17.35 10.28
N ALA A 65 -30.65 17.33 11.56
CA ALA A 65 -29.31 16.92 12.00
C ALA A 65 -29.35 15.60 12.80
N ALA A 66 -30.21 14.67 12.39
CA ALA A 66 -30.21 13.30 12.86
C ALA A 66 -30.58 12.40 11.67
N LEU A 67 -29.82 11.31 11.49
CA LEU A 67 -29.99 10.29 10.44
C LEU A 67 -29.37 10.60 9.06
N ALA A 68 -28.08 10.94 9.05
CA ALA A 68 -27.23 10.52 7.95
C ALA A 68 -25.84 10.25 8.51
N GLY A 69 -25.69 9.11 9.20
CA GLY A 69 -24.39 8.45 9.23
C GLY A 69 -23.99 8.30 7.77
N ILE A 70 -23.06 9.13 7.31
CA ILE A 70 -22.50 9.05 5.97
C ILE A 70 -21.91 7.65 5.92
N PRO A 71 -22.50 6.67 5.21
CA PRO A 71 -21.76 5.47 4.96
C PRO A 71 -20.54 5.96 4.19
N HIS A 72 -19.34 5.74 4.73
CA HIS A 72 -18.17 5.77 3.90
C HIS A 72 -18.51 4.89 2.71
N LYS A 73 -18.74 5.55 1.57
CA LYS A 73 -19.04 4.93 0.30
C LYS A 73 -17.74 4.25 -0.10
N THR A 74 -17.48 3.11 0.53
CA THR A 74 -16.60 2.06 0.06
C THR A 74 -17.16 1.79 -1.32
N GLY A 75 -16.56 2.44 -2.32
CA GLY A 75 -16.90 2.21 -3.70
C GLY A 75 -16.79 0.71 -3.87
N ALA A 76 -17.93 0.05 -4.02
CA ALA A 76 -18.02 -1.31 -4.49
C ALA A 76 -17.51 -1.28 -5.94
N ARG A 77 -16.19 -1.09 -6.08
CA ARG A 77 -15.41 -1.43 -7.24
C ARG A 77 -15.76 -2.88 -7.47
N ARG A 78 -16.48 -3.11 -8.57
CA ARG A 78 -16.89 -4.40 -9.11
C ARG A 78 -16.04 -5.50 -8.48
N ALA A 79 -16.60 -6.16 -7.47
CA ALA A 79 -15.94 -7.28 -6.81
C ALA A 79 -15.60 -8.26 -7.92
N ILE A 80 -14.33 -8.50 -8.11
CA ILE A 80 -13.84 -9.30 -9.22
C ILE A 80 -14.36 -10.73 -8.99
N SER A 81 -15.01 -11.31 -9.99
CA SER A 81 -15.60 -12.64 -9.88
C SER A 81 -14.54 -13.66 -9.49
N PRO A 82 -14.89 -14.68 -8.67
CA PRO A 82 -14.00 -15.78 -8.29
C PRO A 82 -13.36 -16.55 -9.45
N GLY A 83 -13.76 -16.30 -10.70
CA GLY A 83 -13.27 -16.98 -11.90
C GLY A 83 -12.12 -16.30 -12.65
N ASP A 84 -11.63 -15.13 -12.20
CA ASP A 84 -10.50 -14.50 -12.87
C ASP A 84 -9.20 -15.32 -12.64
N PRO A 85 -8.41 -15.57 -13.70
CA PRO A 85 -7.23 -16.42 -13.60
C PRO A 85 -6.23 -15.85 -12.60
N THR A 86 -5.71 -16.70 -11.71
CA THR A 86 -4.69 -16.32 -10.73
C THR A 86 -3.35 -16.92 -11.13
N VAL A 87 -2.37 -16.05 -11.38
CA VAL A 87 -0.98 -16.41 -11.69
C VAL A 87 -0.18 -16.34 -10.40
N ARG A 88 0.55 -17.41 -10.07
CA ARG A 88 1.46 -17.42 -8.92
C ARG A 88 2.81 -16.84 -9.31
N LEU A 89 3.24 -15.82 -8.58
CA LEU A 89 4.48 -15.09 -8.80
C LEU A 89 5.49 -15.62 -7.77
N HIS A 90 6.54 -16.27 -8.28
CA HIS A 90 7.61 -16.80 -7.45
C HIS A 90 8.74 -15.77 -7.37
N GLY A 91 8.86 -15.11 -6.22
CA GLY A 91 10.00 -14.27 -5.89
C GLY A 91 11.18 -15.06 -5.33
N GLY A 92 12.28 -14.35 -5.06
CA GLY A 92 13.53 -14.93 -4.54
C GLY A 92 13.59 -15.01 -3.02
N GLY A 93 12.52 -14.65 -2.30
CA GLY A 93 12.49 -14.56 -0.83
C GLY A 93 13.17 -13.30 -0.27
N THR A 94 13.48 -12.31 -1.12
CA THR A 94 14.21 -11.10 -0.70
C THR A 94 13.27 -10.01 -0.18
N TYR A 95 11.99 -10.06 -0.54
CA TYR A 95 10.99 -9.04 -0.19
C TYR A 95 11.46 -7.62 -0.54
N ASP A 96 12.01 -7.41 -1.74
CA ASP A 96 12.64 -6.13 -2.11
C ASP A 96 11.65 -5.01 -2.46
N PHE A 97 10.39 -5.34 -2.73
CA PHE A 97 9.43 -4.42 -3.31
C PHE A 97 8.51 -3.82 -2.24
N ALA A 98 8.75 -2.58 -1.85
CA ALA A 98 7.88 -1.87 -0.90
C ALA A 98 6.58 -1.38 -1.58
N ILE A 99 5.46 -1.51 -0.87
CA ILE A 99 4.17 -0.97 -1.31
C ILE A 99 3.96 0.43 -0.73
N VAL A 100 3.10 1.23 -1.37
CA VAL A 100 2.78 2.60 -0.95
C VAL A 100 1.35 2.71 -0.43
N GLY A 101 1.11 3.77 0.37
CA GLY A 101 -0.21 4.09 0.90
C GLY A 101 -0.66 3.23 2.08
N THR A 102 0.25 2.50 2.73
CA THR A 102 -0.06 1.62 3.88
C THR A 102 -0.74 2.34 5.04
N SER A 103 -0.42 3.62 5.25
CA SER A 103 -1.03 4.46 6.30
C SER A 103 -2.55 4.56 6.20
N ARG A 104 -3.12 4.51 4.98
CA ARG A 104 -4.57 4.56 4.75
C ARG A 104 -5.28 3.26 5.13
N TYR A 105 -4.52 2.18 5.28
CA TYR A 105 -5.01 0.83 5.52
C TYR A 105 -4.55 0.29 6.88
N ARG A 106 -4.21 1.19 7.81
CA ARG A 106 -3.71 0.84 9.14
C ARG A 106 -4.62 -0.14 9.87
N SER A 107 -5.94 0.09 9.88
CA SER A 107 -6.89 -0.81 10.56
C SER A 107 -6.96 -2.21 9.95
N ALA A 108 -6.75 -2.34 8.64
CA ALA A 108 -6.65 -3.65 7.98
C ALA A 108 -5.33 -4.34 8.35
N LEU A 109 -4.23 -3.59 8.35
CA LEU A 109 -2.91 -4.10 8.71
C LEU A 109 -2.84 -4.51 10.18
N GLU A 110 -3.44 -3.76 11.09
CA GLU A 110 -3.58 -4.12 12.51
C GLU A 110 -4.38 -5.41 12.69
N ARG A 111 -5.47 -5.57 11.93
CA ARG A 111 -6.27 -6.80 11.95
C ARG A 111 -5.48 -8.01 11.46
N ILE A 112 -4.80 -7.88 10.32
CA ILE A 112 -4.03 -8.97 9.72
C ILE A 112 -2.82 -9.30 10.56
N TYR A 113 -2.08 -8.29 11.02
CA TYR A 113 -0.88 -8.49 11.83
C TYR A 113 -1.25 -9.09 13.19
N GLY A 114 -2.38 -8.64 13.76
CA GLY A 114 -2.90 -9.08 15.05
C GLY A 114 -2.21 -8.43 16.23
N ALA A 115 -2.67 -8.77 17.44
CA ALA A 115 -2.03 -8.38 18.69
C ALA A 115 -0.76 -9.23 18.91
N GLY A 116 0.32 -8.87 18.22
CA GLY A 116 1.66 -9.32 18.54
C GLY A 116 2.15 -10.58 17.83
N SER A 117 3.30 -10.45 17.17
CA SER A 117 4.42 -11.34 17.48
C SER A 117 5.48 -10.46 18.15
N PRO A 118 5.97 -10.79 19.35
CA PRO A 118 7.04 -10.03 20.01
C PRO A 118 8.35 -10.09 19.21
N ASP A 119 8.46 -11.03 18.28
CA ASP A 119 9.54 -11.10 17.33
C ASP A 119 9.37 -10.00 16.27
N HIS A 120 10.21 -8.97 16.37
CA HIS A 120 10.41 -7.93 15.36
C HIS A 120 10.78 -8.49 13.96
N ALA A 121 10.85 -9.81 13.79
CA ALA A 121 11.01 -10.52 12.53
C ALA A 121 9.88 -10.21 11.53
N GLY A 122 8.75 -9.64 11.94
CA GLY A 122 7.64 -9.36 11.03
C GLY A 122 6.89 -10.63 10.63
N LYS A 123 5.73 -10.45 9.99
CA LYS A 123 4.78 -11.52 9.67
C LYS A 123 4.77 -11.77 8.16
N GLU A 124 5.05 -13.01 7.76
CA GLU A 124 4.89 -13.43 6.37
C GLU A 124 3.43 -13.83 6.09
N VAL A 125 2.91 -13.41 4.95
CA VAL A 125 1.52 -13.61 4.53
C VAL A 125 1.45 -13.81 3.01
N ASP A 126 0.38 -14.41 2.53
CA ASP A 126 0.08 -14.43 1.10
C ASP A 126 -0.66 -13.15 0.69
N ALA A 127 -0.21 -12.55 -0.41
CA ALA A 127 -0.77 -11.33 -0.98
C ALA A 127 -1.24 -11.55 -2.42
N VAL A 128 -2.31 -10.84 -2.78
CA VAL A 128 -2.89 -10.84 -4.11
C VAL A 128 -2.78 -9.45 -4.74
N LEU A 129 -2.17 -9.39 -5.90
CA LEU A 129 -2.09 -8.22 -6.76
C LEU A 129 -3.31 -8.16 -7.66
N VAL A 130 -4.05 -7.07 -7.55
CA VAL A 130 -5.31 -6.84 -8.25
C VAL A 130 -5.21 -5.61 -9.13
N LEU A 131 -5.47 -5.79 -10.42
CA LEU A 131 -5.48 -4.70 -11.39
C LEU A 131 -6.73 -3.83 -11.21
N GLU A 132 -6.53 -2.53 -11.01
CA GLU A 132 -7.63 -1.58 -11.04
C GLU A 132 -7.86 -1.05 -12.46
N LYS A 133 -9.12 -1.05 -12.89
CA LYS A 133 -9.52 -0.63 -14.25
C LYS A 133 -9.48 0.89 -14.45
N THR A 134 -9.70 1.68 -13.40
CA THR A 134 -9.97 3.12 -13.54
C THR A 134 -8.73 4.01 -13.44
N ASN A 135 -7.73 3.63 -12.65
CA ASN A 135 -6.63 4.53 -12.25
C ASN A 135 -5.24 3.96 -12.54
N GLN A 136 -5.14 2.92 -13.37
CA GLN A 136 -3.88 2.22 -13.63
C GLN A 136 -3.07 1.91 -12.34
N ALA A 137 -3.74 1.67 -11.21
CA ALA A 137 -3.09 1.25 -9.97
C ALA A 137 -3.17 -0.27 -9.80
N VAL A 138 -2.16 -0.88 -9.19
CA VAL A 138 -2.22 -2.28 -8.79
C VAL A 138 -2.39 -2.30 -7.29
N ARG A 139 -3.55 -2.78 -6.85
CA ARG A 139 -3.89 -2.90 -5.45
C ARG A 139 -3.31 -4.18 -4.88
N VAL A 140 -2.85 -4.12 -3.64
CA VAL A 140 -2.34 -5.26 -2.90
C VAL A 140 -3.37 -5.64 -1.85
N GLU A 141 -3.81 -6.89 -1.89
CA GLU A 141 -4.75 -7.47 -0.94
C GLU A 141 -4.10 -8.59 -0.14
N VAL A 142 -4.44 -8.69 1.14
CA VAL A 142 -4.06 -9.77 2.05
C VAL A 142 -5.31 -10.16 2.80
N GLU A 143 -5.64 -11.46 2.86
CA GLU A 143 -6.86 -11.97 3.51
C GLU A 143 -8.14 -11.25 3.03
N GLY A 144 -8.18 -10.84 1.75
CA GLY A 144 -9.31 -10.09 1.17
C GLY A 144 -9.39 -8.61 1.58
N HIS A 145 -8.44 -8.12 2.37
CA HIS A 145 -8.34 -6.72 2.74
C HIS A 145 -7.28 -5.98 1.93
N THR A 146 -7.60 -4.78 1.47
CA THR A 146 -6.61 -3.90 0.86
C THR A 146 -5.60 -3.42 1.89
N VAL A 147 -4.31 -3.61 1.61
CA VAL A 147 -3.20 -3.19 2.47
C VAL A 147 -2.36 -2.06 1.88
N GLY A 148 -2.50 -1.81 0.57
CA GLY A 148 -1.80 -0.73 -0.12
C GLY A 148 -1.82 -0.91 -1.63
N HIS A 149 -0.91 -0.22 -2.32
CA HIS A 149 -0.77 -0.28 -3.77
C HIS A 149 0.70 -0.41 -4.17
N LEU A 150 0.94 -0.96 -5.35
CA LEU A 150 2.28 -0.87 -5.95
C LEU A 150 2.60 0.59 -6.29
N PRO A 151 3.88 1.01 -6.14
CA PRO A 151 4.39 2.25 -6.75
C PRO A 151 4.02 2.32 -8.25
N ALA A 152 3.81 3.52 -8.79
CA ALA A 152 3.28 3.70 -10.14
C ALA A 152 4.18 3.09 -11.24
N ASP A 153 5.49 3.21 -11.08
CA ASP A 153 6.51 2.61 -11.95
C ASP A 153 6.43 1.07 -11.93
N LEU A 154 6.37 0.48 -10.74
CA LEU A 154 6.24 -0.97 -10.57
C LEU A 154 4.88 -1.49 -11.05
N ALA A 155 3.80 -0.73 -10.83
CA ALA A 155 2.46 -1.02 -11.29
C ALA A 155 2.37 -1.05 -12.83
N GLY A 156 3.06 -0.12 -13.50
CA GLY A 156 3.17 -0.09 -14.97
C GLY A 156 3.95 -1.29 -15.50
N GLU A 157 5.11 -1.58 -14.90
CA GLU A 157 5.94 -2.73 -15.27
C GLU A 157 5.21 -4.07 -15.07
N TYR A 158 4.51 -4.23 -13.94
CA TYR A 158 3.71 -5.41 -13.64
C TYR A 158 2.63 -5.65 -14.70
N ARG A 159 1.88 -4.60 -15.07
CA ARG A 159 0.87 -4.68 -16.13
C ARG A 159 1.46 -5.07 -17.47
N ARG A 160 2.58 -4.45 -17.84
CA ARG A 160 3.24 -4.74 -19.11
C ARG A 160 3.62 -6.21 -19.19
N ARG A 161 4.23 -6.77 -18.13
CA ARG A 161 4.58 -8.19 -18.06
C ARG A 161 3.37 -9.13 -18.11
N LEU A 162 2.27 -8.76 -17.46
CA LEU A 162 1.02 -9.53 -17.57
C LEU A 162 0.49 -9.52 -19.01
N ALA A 163 0.55 -8.38 -19.71
CA ALA A 163 0.12 -8.28 -21.09
C ALA A 163 1.04 -9.08 -22.04
N GLU A 164 2.35 -8.99 -21.86
CA GLU A 164 3.35 -9.78 -22.60
C GLU A 164 3.14 -11.30 -22.42
N GLY A 165 2.71 -11.73 -21.23
CA GLY A 165 2.34 -13.12 -20.94
C GLY A 165 0.92 -13.53 -21.36
N GLY A 166 0.13 -12.66 -21.98
CA GLY A 166 -1.26 -12.96 -22.36
C GLY A 166 -2.27 -12.98 -21.20
N HIS A 167 -1.89 -12.46 -20.04
CA HIS A 167 -2.65 -12.51 -18.78
C HIS A 167 -3.22 -11.14 -18.38
N VAL A 168 -3.82 -10.42 -19.33
CA VAL A 168 -4.19 -8.99 -19.22
C VAL A 168 -5.14 -8.65 -18.06
N ASN A 169 -5.86 -9.64 -17.53
CA ASN A 169 -6.78 -9.48 -16.38
C ASN A 169 -6.48 -10.44 -15.21
N ALA A 170 -5.31 -11.09 -15.21
CA ALA A 170 -5.00 -12.05 -14.17
C ALA A 170 -4.67 -11.38 -12.84
N ARG A 171 -4.97 -12.10 -11.75
CA ARG A 171 -4.51 -11.78 -10.40
C ARG A 171 -3.11 -12.34 -10.20
N GLY A 172 -2.27 -11.63 -9.47
CA GLY A 172 -0.95 -12.13 -9.09
C GLY A 172 -0.94 -12.58 -7.64
N ALA A 173 -0.75 -13.86 -7.35
CA ALA A 173 -0.52 -14.34 -5.99
C ALA A 173 0.98 -14.34 -5.68
N CYS A 174 1.40 -13.68 -4.61
CA CYS A 174 2.80 -13.58 -4.20
C CYS A 174 2.92 -13.64 -2.67
N ARG A 175 4.13 -13.83 -2.16
CA ARG A 175 4.41 -13.71 -0.72
C ARG A 175 4.63 -12.24 -0.36
N ALA A 176 4.24 -11.87 0.85
CA ALA A 176 4.47 -10.56 1.41
C ALA A 176 4.96 -10.67 2.86
N ARG A 177 5.70 -9.67 3.30
CA ARG A 177 6.15 -9.53 4.69
C ARG A 177 5.66 -8.21 5.25
N ILE A 178 4.91 -8.29 6.33
CA ILE A 178 4.43 -7.15 7.10
C ILE A 178 5.40 -6.93 8.26
N THR A 179 5.96 -5.73 8.33
CA THR A 179 6.86 -5.31 9.40
C THR A 179 6.28 -4.10 10.10
N VAL A 180 6.59 -4.01 11.39
CA VAL A 180 6.12 -2.93 12.26
C VAL A 180 7.32 -2.17 12.78
N ARG A 181 7.25 -0.85 12.74
CA ARG A 181 8.20 0.05 13.38
C ARG A 181 7.46 0.83 14.47
N TYR A 182 7.98 0.75 15.69
CA TYR A 182 7.52 1.58 16.79
C TYR A 182 8.22 2.94 16.72
N GLY A 183 7.43 4.02 16.70
CA GLY A 183 7.90 5.40 16.75
C GLY A 183 7.93 5.95 18.18
N ALA A 184 7.92 7.29 18.31
CA ALA A 184 7.68 7.94 19.61
C ALA A 184 6.26 7.59 20.12
N VAL A 185 6.12 7.51 21.45
CA VAL A 185 4.93 7.16 22.26
C VAL A 185 3.66 6.83 21.45
N ASP A 186 3.28 5.55 21.44
CA ASP A 186 2.05 4.98 20.85
C ASP A 186 1.87 5.08 19.32
N TYR A 187 2.91 5.53 18.60
CA TYR A 187 2.89 5.53 17.15
C TYR A 187 3.45 4.21 16.59
N VAL A 188 2.65 3.55 15.74
CA VAL A 188 2.99 2.28 15.08
C VAL A 188 2.91 2.46 13.57
N ASP A 189 4.06 2.31 12.90
CA ASP A 189 4.17 2.34 11.44
C ASP A 189 4.20 0.93 10.88
N PHE A 190 3.36 0.68 9.88
CA PHE A 190 3.36 -0.57 9.12
C PHE A 190 4.06 -0.41 7.78
N ALA A 191 5.01 -1.30 7.51
CA ALA A 191 5.66 -1.43 6.21
C ALA A 191 5.38 -2.83 5.66
N VAL A 192 4.91 -2.89 4.40
CA VAL A 192 4.65 -4.14 3.70
C VAL A 192 5.58 -4.23 2.50
N ARG A 193 6.24 -5.36 2.36
CA ARG A 193 7.16 -5.65 1.26
C ARG A 193 6.76 -6.94 0.57
N LEU A 194 6.84 -6.97 -0.76
CA LEU A 194 6.42 -8.09 -1.60
C LEU A 194 7.63 -8.86 -2.11
N ASP A 195 7.47 -10.17 -2.18
CA ASP A 195 8.40 -11.09 -2.83
C ASP A 195 7.97 -11.30 -4.29
N LEU A 196 8.47 -10.43 -5.17
CA LEU A 196 8.20 -10.48 -6.60
C LEU A 196 9.45 -10.92 -7.37
N PRO A 197 9.29 -11.46 -8.59
CA PRO A 197 10.43 -11.74 -9.46
C PRO A 197 11.28 -10.48 -9.67
N PRO A 198 12.63 -10.59 -9.63
CA PRO A 198 13.50 -9.44 -9.77
C PRO A 198 13.29 -8.72 -11.10
N LYS A 199 13.59 -7.42 -11.09
CA LYS A 199 13.61 -6.60 -12.29
C LYS A 199 14.83 -7.00 -13.13
N ARG A 200 14.60 -7.58 -14.31
CA ARG A 200 15.64 -7.84 -15.31
C ARG A 200 15.96 -6.58 -16.10
#